data_AF-A0A413K0M9-F1
#
_entry.id   AF-A0A413K0M9-F1
#
_cell.length_a   1.000
_cell.length_b   1.000
_cell.length_c   1.000
_cell.angle_alpha   90.00
_cell.angle_beta   90.00
_cell.angle_gamma   90.00
#
_symmetry.space_group_name_H-M   'P 1'
#
loop_
_entity.id
_entity.type
_entity.pdbx_description
1 polymer ?
#
loop_
_entity_poly.entity_id
_entity_poly.type
_entity_poly.pdbx_seq_one_letter_code
_entity_poly.pdbx_strand_id
1 'polypeptide(L)'
;MKRYCQTLELYNDSELIRAYVAAHQHVWPEIKAGIREVGILDMQIYIHEHTLFMIVDTVDEFDWIKDNERLAKLPRQAEWEAYMSRFQRSLPGQASHEKWKMMERIFKL
;
A
#
# COMPACT_ATOMS: atom_id res chain seq x y z
N MET A 1 8.81 15.37 -8.69
CA MET A 1 8.39 14.21 -7.89
C MET A 1 7.27 14.62 -6.94
N LYS A 2 6.21 13.82 -6.85
CA LYS A 2 5.15 13.96 -5.84
C LYS A 2 5.35 12.94 -4.71
N ARG A 3 4.93 13.30 -3.49
CA ARG A 3 4.96 12.40 -2.32
C ARG A 3 3.56 12.26 -1.73
N TYR A 4 3.15 11.02 -1.50
CA TYR A 4 1.90 10.64 -0.86
C TYR A 4 2.19 9.89 0.43
N CYS A 5 1.36 10.12 1.43
CA CYS A 5 1.47 9.51 2.75
C CYS A 5 0.12 8.89 3.09
N GLN A 6 0.10 7.63 3.52
CA GLN A 6 -1.12 6.92 3.89
C GLN A 6 -0.98 6.19 5.21
N THR A 7 -2.10 5.95 5.89
CA THR A 7 -2.17 5.13 7.09
C THR A 7 -3.24 4.04 6.94
N LEU A 8 -3.01 2.89 7.59
CA LEU A 8 -3.92 1.75 7.61
C LEU A 8 -3.77 1.01 8.94
N GLU A 9 -4.84 0.41 9.45
CA GLU A 9 -4.77 -0.48 10.61
C GLU A 9 -4.83 -1.95 10.18
N LEU A 10 -3.97 -2.79 10.76
CA LEU A 10 -4.08 -4.24 10.74
C LEU A 10 -5.03 -4.70 11.85
N TYR A 11 -5.49 -5.94 11.78
CA TYR A 11 -6.08 -6.57 12.97
C TYR A 11 -5.04 -6.60 14.09
N ASN A 12 -5.45 -6.26 15.31
CA ASN A 12 -4.58 -6.30 16.49
C ASN A 12 -4.38 -7.75 16.97
N ASP A 13 -3.73 -8.54 16.13
CA ASP A 13 -3.40 -9.94 16.32
C ASP A 13 -1.91 -10.13 15.98
N SER A 14 -1.15 -10.64 16.95
CA SER A 14 0.30 -10.72 16.81
C SER A 14 0.77 -11.67 15.70
N GLU A 15 0.01 -12.73 15.39
CA GLU A 15 0.35 -13.67 14.33
C GLU A 15 0.07 -13.07 12.96
N LEU A 16 -1.07 -12.40 12.80
CA LEU A 16 -1.41 -11.71 11.56
C LEU A 16 -0.43 -10.57 11.25
N ILE A 17 -0.01 -9.81 12.26
CA ILE A 17 0.99 -8.75 12.12
C ILE A 17 2.34 -9.33 11.67
N ARG A 18 2.82 -10.41 12.33
CA ARG A 18 4.08 -11.07 11.93
C ARG A 18 4.01 -11.60 10.51
N ALA A 19 2.89 -12.22 10.12
CA ALA A 19 2.70 -12.73 8.76
C ALA A 19 2.68 -11.62 7.72
N TYR A 20 2.03 -10.48 8.00
CA TYR A 20 2.04 -9.31 7.12
C TYR A 20 3.46 -8.76 6.87
N VAL A 21 4.25 -8.64 7.95
CA VAL A 21 5.65 -8.19 7.86
C VAL A 21 6.50 -9.18 7.06
N ALA A 22 6.37 -10.48 7.33
CA ALA A 22 7.10 -11.52 6.60
C ALA A 22 6.76 -11.54 5.11
N ALA A 23 5.50 -11.33 4.75
CA ALA A 23 5.07 -11.20 3.37
C ALA A 23 5.74 -9.99 2.68
N HIS A 24 5.84 -8.84 3.35
CA HIS A 24 6.49 -7.64 2.81
C HIS A 24 8.02 -7.72 2.71
N GLN A 25 8.65 -8.65 3.44
CA GLN A 25 10.06 -8.96 3.23
C GLN A 25 10.30 -9.76 1.93
N HIS A 26 9.26 -10.44 1.42
CA HIS A 26 9.33 -11.33 0.27
C HIS A 26 8.32 -10.96 -0.83
N VAL A 27 8.07 -9.66 -1.02
CA VAL A 27 7.17 -9.16 -2.06
C VAL A 27 7.56 -9.72 -3.43
N TRP A 28 6.57 -10.24 -4.16
CA TRP A 28 6.78 -10.88 -5.45
C TRP A 28 7.37 -9.90 -6.49
N PRO A 29 8.26 -10.36 -7.39
CA PRO A 29 8.88 -9.50 -8.41
C PRO A 29 7.88 -8.74 -9.28
N GLU A 30 6.76 -9.38 -9.66
CA GLU A 30 5.70 -8.81 -10.51
C GLU A 30 5.00 -7.64 -9.82
N ILE A 31 4.87 -7.71 -8.50
CA ILE A 31 4.28 -6.63 -7.70
C ILE A 31 5.20 -5.41 -7.73
N LYS A 32 6.50 -5.62 -7.48
CA LYS A 32 7.51 -4.55 -7.55
C LYS A 32 7.64 -3.98 -8.97
N ALA A 33 7.50 -4.82 -10.00
CA ALA A 33 7.54 -4.39 -11.40
C ALA A 33 6.33 -3.51 -11.73
N GLY A 34 5.11 -3.95 -11.37
CA GLY A 34 3.90 -3.17 -11.62
C GLY A 34 3.89 -1.83 -10.89
N ILE A 35 4.34 -1.78 -9.63
CA ILE A 35 4.49 -0.52 -8.88
C ILE A 35 5.39 0.46 -9.65
N ARG A 36 6.54 0.01 -10.15
CA ARG A 36 7.44 0.86 -10.96
C ARG A 36 6.85 1.27 -12.30
N GLU A 37 6.17 0.33 -12.98
CA GLU A 37 5.52 0.56 -14.26
C GLU A 37 4.44 1.65 -14.19
N VAL A 38 3.79 1.80 -13.03
CA VAL A 38 2.80 2.86 -12.85
C VAL A 38 3.38 4.23 -12.52
N GLY A 39 4.69 4.34 -12.32
CA GLY A 39 5.37 5.61 -12.02
C GLY A 39 5.63 5.85 -10.53
N ILE A 40 5.50 4.81 -9.68
CA ILE A 40 5.97 4.85 -8.29
C ILE A 40 7.47 4.55 -8.28
N LEU A 41 8.25 5.52 -7.80
CA LEU A 41 9.72 5.49 -7.79
C LEU A 41 10.25 4.86 -6.51
N ASP A 42 9.60 5.15 -5.39
CA ASP A 42 9.94 4.61 -4.08
C ASP A 42 8.68 4.41 -3.23
N MET A 43 8.63 3.30 -2.49
CA MET A 43 7.51 2.94 -1.62
C MET A 43 8.05 2.32 -0.34
N GLN A 44 7.68 2.88 0.79
CA GLN A 44 8.11 2.45 2.11
C GLN A 44 6.88 2.26 2.99
N ILE A 45 6.85 1.18 3.77
CA ILE A 45 5.81 0.93 4.76
C ILE A 45 6.48 0.76 6.13
N TYR A 46 6.06 1.59 7.07
CA TYR A 46 6.45 1.56 8.46
C TYR A 46 5.28 1.00 9.27
N ILE A 47 5.59 0.35 10.39
CA ILE A 47 4.57 -0.18 11.31
C ILE A 47 4.89 0.27 12.74
N HIS A 48 3.87 0.68 13.47
CA HIS A 48 3.89 0.89 14.91
C HIS A 48 2.71 0.14 15.52
N GLU A 49 3.00 -0.87 16.33
CA GLU A 49 2.02 -1.85 16.84
C GLU A 49 1.24 -2.52 15.69
N HIS A 50 0.00 -2.09 15.44
CA HIS A 50 -0.87 -2.59 14.37
C HIS A 50 -1.22 -1.49 13.36
N THR A 51 -0.59 -0.32 13.44
CA THR A 51 -0.83 0.82 12.55
C THR A 51 0.30 0.94 11.55
N LEU A 52 -0.05 0.95 10.27
CA LEU A 52 0.86 1.16 9.16
C LEU A 52 0.93 2.63 8.77
N PHE A 53 2.10 3.02 8.26
CA PHE A 53 2.35 4.28 7.61
C PHE A 53 3.11 4.03 6.31
N MET A 54 2.49 4.34 5.17
CA MET A 54 3.09 4.21 3.85
C MET A 54 3.51 5.57 3.32
N ILE A 55 4.73 5.66 2.78
CA ILE A 55 5.22 6.80 2.00
C ILE A 55 5.46 6.33 0.58
N VAL A 56 4.98 7.10 -0.40
CA VAL A 56 5.11 6.81 -1.82
C VAL A 56 5.64 8.04 -2.55
N ASP A 57 6.79 7.91 -3.20
CA ASP A 57 7.32 8.92 -4.12
C ASP A 57 7.05 8.50 -5.56
N THR A 58 6.58 9.44 -6.37
CA THR A 58 6.16 9.19 -7.75
C THR A 58 6.76 10.20 -8.73
N VAL A 59 6.66 9.88 -10.02
CA VAL A 59 6.85 10.86 -11.10
C VAL A 59 5.87 12.03 -10.97
N ASP A 60 6.18 13.17 -11.60
CA ASP A 60 5.38 14.39 -11.49
C ASP A 60 4.00 14.27 -12.13
N GLU A 61 3.89 13.48 -13.18
CA GLU A 61 2.67 13.27 -13.96
C GLU A 61 1.73 12.24 -13.31
N PHE A 62 2.16 11.60 -12.22
CA PHE A 62 1.37 10.57 -11.54
C PHE A 62 0.04 11.14 -11.04
N ASP A 63 -1.04 10.44 -11.37
CA ASP A 63 -2.38 10.68 -10.89
C ASP A 63 -2.80 9.54 -9.97
N TRP A 64 -3.06 9.86 -8.71
CA TRP A 64 -3.26 8.85 -7.68
C TRP A 64 -4.40 7.88 -7.98
N ILE A 65 -5.52 8.38 -8.52
CA ILE A 65 -6.69 7.53 -8.78
C ILE A 65 -6.43 6.70 -10.03
N LYS A 66 -6.11 7.37 -11.15
CA LYS A 66 -5.94 6.75 -12.46
C LYS A 66 -4.81 5.72 -12.47
N ASP A 67 -3.66 6.04 -11.89
CA ASP A 67 -2.50 5.14 -11.95
C ASP A 67 -2.61 3.97 -10.98
N ASN A 68 -3.27 4.11 -9.83
CA ASN A 68 -3.60 2.97 -8.97
C ASN A 68 -4.69 2.07 -9.59
N GLU A 69 -5.68 2.63 -10.30
CA GLU A 69 -6.64 1.83 -11.08
C GLU A 69 -5.96 1.03 -12.20
N ARG A 70 -4.92 1.60 -12.83
CA ARG A 70 -4.08 0.89 -13.80
C ARG A 70 -3.26 -0.20 -13.10
N LEU A 71 -2.64 0.12 -11.95
CA LEU A 71 -1.87 -0.84 -11.16
C LEU A 71 -2.69 -2.07 -10.83
N ALA A 72 -3.94 -1.90 -10.36
CA ALA A 72 -4.83 -2.99 -10.00
C ALA A 72 -5.11 -4.00 -11.13
N LYS A 73 -4.88 -3.60 -12.40
CA LYS A 73 -5.08 -4.44 -13.59
C LYS A 73 -3.80 -5.15 -14.07
N LEU A 74 -2.64 -4.81 -13.49
CA LEU A 74 -1.37 -5.45 -13.84
C LEU A 74 -1.27 -6.87 -13.24
N PRO A 75 -0.42 -7.74 -13.81
CA PRO A 75 -0.33 -9.14 -13.39
C PRO A 75 -0.10 -9.30 -11.89
N ARG A 76 -0.83 -10.25 -11.28
CA ARG A 76 -0.76 -10.64 -9.85
C ARG A 76 -1.12 -9.56 -8.83
N GLN A 77 -1.42 -8.33 -9.24
CA GLN A 77 -1.76 -7.23 -8.32
C GLN A 77 -3.06 -7.52 -7.55
N ALA A 78 -4.08 -8.03 -8.23
CA ALA A 78 -5.32 -8.45 -7.59
C ALA A 78 -5.12 -9.62 -6.60
N GLU A 79 -4.23 -10.57 -6.92
CA GLU A 79 -3.90 -11.70 -6.04
C GLU A 79 -3.16 -11.24 -4.79
N TRP A 80 -2.19 -10.34 -4.97
CA TRP A 80 -1.44 -9.75 -3.87
C TRP A 80 -2.35 -8.93 -2.96
N GLU A 81 -3.24 -8.11 -3.53
CA GLU A 81 -4.21 -7.33 -2.75
C GLU A 81 -5.18 -8.23 -1.98
N ALA A 82 -5.68 -9.31 -2.60
CA ALA A 82 -6.53 -10.28 -1.93
C ALA A 82 -5.80 -10.98 -0.78
N TYR A 83 -4.51 -11.30 -0.96
CA TYR A 83 -3.69 -11.88 0.10
C TYR A 83 -3.45 -10.88 1.24
N MET A 84 -3.12 -9.62 0.93
CA MET A 84 -2.88 -8.56 1.92
C MET A 84 -4.14 -8.19 2.69
N SER A 85 -5.30 -8.22 2.03
CA SER A 85 -6.60 -7.93 2.63
C SER A 85 -6.95 -8.82 3.83
N ARG A 86 -6.32 -10.00 3.96
CA ARG A 86 -6.53 -10.92 5.08
C ARG A 86 -5.97 -10.41 6.41
N PHE A 87 -4.99 -9.50 6.36
CA PHE A 87 -4.33 -8.94 7.55
C PHE A 87 -4.88 -7.56 7.93
N GLN A 88 -5.36 -6.83 6.93
CA GLN A 88 -5.81 -5.46 7.06
C GLN A 88 -7.18 -5.42 7.73
N ARG A 89 -7.38 -4.50 8.66
CA ARG A 89 -8.68 -4.27 9.28
C ARG A 89 -9.60 -3.62 8.25
N SER A 90 -10.36 -4.46 7.54
CA SER A 90 -11.39 -4.01 6.61
C SER A 90 -12.75 -4.59 6.96
N LEU A 91 -13.80 -3.80 6.80
CA LEU A 91 -15.16 -4.31 6.83
C LEU A 91 -15.40 -5.22 5.61
N PRO A 92 -16.25 -6.26 5.72
CA PRO A 92 -16.65 -7.05 4.56
C PRO A 92 -17.16 -6.14 3.43
N GLY A 93 -16.51 -6.17 2.27
CA GLY A 93 -16.88 -5.37 1.09
C GLY A 93 -16.18 -4.03 0.91
N GLN A 94 -15.25 -3.62 1.81
CA GLN A 94 -14.49 -2.38 1.65
C GLN A 94 -13.44 -2.44 0.52
N ALA A 95 -13.42 -1.42 -0.33
CA ALA A 95 -12.41 -1.25 -1.37
C ALA A 95 -11.05 -0.85 -0.77
N SER A 96 -9.94 -1.15 -1.45
CA SER A 96 -8.58 -0.87 -0.93
C SER A 96 -8.33 0.60 -0.56
N HIS A 97 -8.90 1.53 -1.34
CA HIS A 97 -8.81 2.97 -1.09
C HIS A 97 -9.59 3.42 0.17
N GLU A 98 -10.54 2.62 0.64
CA GLU A 98 -11.26 2.87 1.90
C GLU A 98 -10.45 2.37 3.11
N LYS A 99 -9.49 1.47 2.87
CA LYS A 99 -8.59 0.91 3.91
C LYS A 99 -7.40 1.82 4.15
N TRP A 100 -6.70 2.22 3.08
CA TRP A 100 -5.57 3.16 3.16
C TRP A 100 -6.05 4.61 3.10
N LYS A 101 -5.92 5.32 4.21
CA LYS A 101 -6.36 6.71 4.33
C LYS A 101 -5.23 7.65 3.94
N MET A 102 -5.48 8.53 2.97
CA MET A 102 -4.54 9.59 2.60
C MET A 102 -4.34 10.56 3.78
N MET A 103 -3.09 10.94 4.03
CA MET A 103 -2.70 11.85 5.11
C MET A 103 -2.32 13.22 4.54
N GLU A 104 -2.72 14.28 5.22
CA GLU A 104 -2.36 15.65 4.87
C GLU A 104 -0.98 16.01 5.44
N ARG A 105 -0.08 16.51 4.59
CA ARG A 105 1.21 17.03 5.05
C ARG A 105 1.02 18.42 5.64
N ILE A 106 1.11 18.52 6.96
CA ILE A 106 0.95 19.80 7.70
C ILE A 106 2.24 20.61 7.85
N PHE A 107 3.41 20.02 7.61
CA PHE A 107 4.71 20.69 7.76
C PHE A 107 5.77 20.10 6.82
N LYS A 108 6.69 20.94 6.32
CA LYS A 108 7.89 20.57 5.57
C LYS A 108 8.95 21.65 5.77
N LEU A 109 10.20 21.25 6.02
CA LEU A 109 11.38 22.13 5.97
C LEU A 109 12.10 21.97 4.63
#